data_AF-I1C0L5-F1
#
_entry.id   AF-I1C0L5-F1
#
_cell.length_a   1.000
_cell.length_b   1.000
_cell.length_c   1.000
_cell.angle_alpha   90.00
_cell.angle_beta   90.00
_cell.angle_gamma   90.00
#
_symmetry.space_group_name_H-M   'P 1'
#
loop_
_entity.id
_entity.type
_entity.pdbx_description
1 polymer ?
#
loop_
_entity_poly.entity_id
_entity_poly.type
_entity_poly.pdbx_seq_one_letter_code
_entity_poly.pdbx_strand_id
1 'polypeptide(L)'
;MEKTKKYRRICKAAKPQEVQNAEDILVNSRSLDLQTFKEYLRNRVMVTELLQRHYTETTTNHLTTHSLHRKLKLSKCIRRQKASENIVTKLKSKFGNDAIFVISNYSAPNIRYQEPGRGIGFRRLLKKHGFLVYLIDEFRTSQC
;
A
#
# COMPACT_ATOMS: atom_id res chain seq x y z
N MET A 1 10.83 -4.72 6.65
CA MET A 1 9.83 -3.72 7.10
C MET A 1 10.35 -2.29 7.21
N GLU A 2 11.65 -2.00 7.08
CA GLU A 2 12.21 -0.64 7.27
C GLU A 2 11.90 0.37 6.15
N LYS A 3 11.70 -0.08 4.91
CA LYS A 3 11.61 0.83 3.75
C LYS A 3 10.34 1.69 3.74
N THR A 4 9.24 1.21 4.32
CA THR A 4 8.00 2.01 4.48
C THR A 4 8.21 3.14 5.48
N LYS A 5 9.03 2.92 6.52
CA LYS A 5 9.46 3.97 7.45
C LYS A 5 10.33 5.00 6.74
N LYS A 6 11.24 4.58 5.83
CA LYS A 6 12.13 5.48 5.07
C LYS A 6 11.36 6.56 4.29
N TYR A 7 10.41 6.18 3.43
CA TYR A 7 9.67 7.18 2.64
C TYR A 7 8.78 8.07 3.51
N ARG A 8 8.17 7.52 4.55
CA ARG A 8 7.42 8.31 5.53
C ARG A 8 8.31 9.33 6.24
N ARG A 9 9.53 8.96 6.62
CA ARG A 9 10.52 9.87 7.23
C ARG A 9 10.89 11.01 6.28
N ILE A 10 11.15 10.69 5.00
CA ILE A 10 11.46 11.71 3.98
C ILE A 10 10.30 12.69 3.81
N CYS A 11 9.07 12.21 3.67
CA CYS A 11 7.90 13.09 3.56
C CYS A 11 7.66 13.92 4.83
N LYS A 12 7.95 13.37 6.03
CA LYS A 12 7.83 14.12 7.29
C LYS A 12 8.90 15.21 7.40
N ALA A 13 10.14 14.91 7.01
CA ALA A 13 11.23 15.89 7.05
C ALA A 13 11.02 17.05 6.07
N ALA A 14 10.38 16.80 4.92
CA ALA A 14 10.07 17.82 3.93
C ALA A 14 8.80 18.64 4.25
N LYS A 15 8.09 18.33 5.35
CA LYS A 15 6.79 18.94 5.65
C LYS A 15 6.95 20.16 6.56
N PRO A 16 6.54 21.37 6.12
CA PRO A 16 6.51 22.54 6.99
C PRO A 16 5.34 22.49 7.97
N GLN A 17 5.45 23.22 9.07
CA GLN A 17 4.43 23.23 10.14
C GLN A 17 3.06 23.70 9.65
N GLU A 18 3.01 24.66 8.72
CA GLU A 18 1.76 25.17 8.13
C GLU A 18 0.97 24.08 7.40
N VAL A 19 1.66 23.25 6.61
CA VAL A 19 1.06 22.10 5.90
C VAL A 19 0.58 21.06 6.90
N GLN A 20 1.31 20.86 7.98
CA GLN A 20 0.89 19.93 9.03
C GLN A 20 -0.40 20.38 9.71
N ASN A 21 -0.48 21.66 10.10
CA ASN A 21 -1.69 22.24 10.68
C ASN A 21 -2.88 22.17 9.70
N ALA A 22 -2.63 22.44 8.41
CA ALA A 22 -3.63 22.34 7.35
C ALA A 22 -4.16 20.90 7.15
N GLU A 23 -3.30 19.88 7.32
CA GLU A 23 -3.74 18.50 7.31
C GLU A 23 -4.54 18.12 8.56
N ASP A 24 -4.16 18.64 9.73
CA ASP A 24 -4.83 18.37 11.01
C ASP A 24 -6.24 18.99 11.05
N ILE A 25 -6.47 20.11 10.34
CA ILE A 25 -7.79 20.74 10.16
C ILE A 25 -8.76 19.87 9.34
N LEU A 26 -8.26 18.96 8.50
CA LEU A 26 -9.11 18.09 7.67
C LEU A 26 -9.73 16.97 8.53
N VAL A 27 -11.00 17.15 8.88
CA VAL A 27 -11.84 16.16 9.58
C VAL A 27 -12.09 14.91 8.71
N ASN A 28 -12.70 13.88 9.29
CA ASN A 28 -13.05 12.63 8.60
C ASN A 28 -13.96 12.85 7.37
N SER A 29 -13.37 12.77 6.18
CA SER A 29 -14.05 12.79 4.88
C SER A 29 -15.14 11.72 4.67
N ARG A 30 -15.22 10.71 5.55
CA ARG A 30 -16.18 9.60 5.49
C ARG A 30 -17.28 9.69 6.54
N SER A 31 -17.45 10.85 7.18
CA SER A 31 -18.56 11.03 8.12
C SER A 31 -19.90 10.89 7.39
N LEU A 32 -20.85 10.17 7.99
CA LEU A 32 -22.23 10.09 7.51
C LEU A 32 -23.09 11.26 8.05
N ASP A 33 -22.59 11.98 9.06
CA ASP A 33 -23.26 13.15 9.62
C ASP A 33 -23.11 14.36 8.69
N LEU A 34 -24.24 14.99 8.36
CA LEU A 34 -24.31 16.08 7.40
C LEU A 34 -23.56 17.33 7.89
N GLN A 35 -23.62 17.64 9.18
CA GLN A 35 -22.96 18.85 9.71
C GLN A 35 -21.44 18.70 9.66
N THR A 36 -20.93 17.57 10.13
CA THR A 36 -19.51 17.21 10.05
C THR A 36 -19.01 17.21 8.60
N PHE A 37 -19.82 16.72 7.65
CA PHE A 37 -19.43 16.72 6.24
C PHE A 37 -19.42 18.14 5.63
N LYS A 38 -20.38 19.01 5.98
CA LYS A 38 -20.39 20.42 5.56
C LYS A 38 -19.16 21.16 6.09
N GLU A 39 -18.80 20.93 7.34
CA GLU A 39 -17.59 21.48 7.95
C GLU A 39 -16.33 20.98 7.22
N TYR A 40 -16.25 19.68 6.94
CA TYR A 40 -15.18 19.11 6.13
C TYR A 40 -15.04 19.80 4.77
N LEU A 41 -16.14 20.06 4.05
CA LEU A 41 -16.08 20.74 2.75
C LEU A 41 -15.54 22.17 2.86
N ARG A 42 -15.97 22.93 3.88
CA ARG A 42 -15.45 24.28 4.13
C ARG A 42 -13.95 24.26 4.41
N ASN A 43 -13.53 23.41 5.34
CA ASN A 43 -12.13 23.22 5.69
C ASN A 43 -11.31 22.77 4.48
N ARG A 44 -11.88 21.87 3.67
CA ARG A 44 -11.24 21.35 2.46
C ARG A 44 -10.95 22.45 1.45
N VAL A 45 -11.92 23.31 1.16
CA VAL A 45 -11.72 24.43 0.23
C VAL A 45 -10.61 25.36 0.74
N MET A 46 -10.62 25.70 2.04
CA MET A 46 -9.61 26.60 2.64
C MET A 46 -8.18 26.08 2.50
N VAL A 47 -7.96 24.78 2.74
CA VAL A 47 -6.60 24.21 2.73
C VAL A 47 -6.16 23.70 1.37
N THR A 48 -7.05 23.61 0.38
CA THR A 48 -6.75 22.93 -0.89
C THR A 48 -5.61 23.58 -1.65
N GLU A 49 -5.58 24.92 -1.74
CA GLU A 49 -4.53 25.62 -2.48
C GLU A 49 -3.15 25.40 -1.83
N LEU A 50 -3.06 25.59 -0.50
CA LEU A 50 -1.83 25.39 0.26
C LEU A 50 -1.31 23.95 0.13
N LEU A 51 -2.18 22.96 0.30
CA LEU A 51 -1.79 21.56 0.17
C LEU A 51 -1.41 21.21 -1.27
N GLN A 52 -2.17 21.69 -2.26
CA GLN A 52 -1.87 21.45 -3.66
C GLN A 52 -0.48 21.98 -3.99
N ARG A 53 -0.21 23.24 -3.66
CA ARG A 53 1.08 23.90 -3.84
C ARG A 53 2.22 23.08 -3.24
N HIS A 54 2.11 22.71 -1.97
CA HIS A 54 3.11 21.89 -1.30
C HIS A 54 3.35 20.55 -2.02
N TYR A 55 2.29 19.81 -2.34
CA TYR A 55 2.43 18.47 -2.92
C TYR A 55 2.90 18.48 -4.38
N THR A 56 2.70 19.57 -5.11
CA THR A 56 3.19 19.74 -6.50
C THR A 56 4.58 20.33 -6.57
N GLU A 57 4.89 21.32 -5.73
CA GLU A 57 6.10 22.14 -5.86
C GLU A 57 7.26 21.66 -5.00
N THR A 58 7.02 20.82 -3.97
CA THR A 58 8.11 20.24 -3.19
C THR A 58 9.00 19.41 -4.11
N THR A 59 10.15 19.96 -4.49
CA THR A 59 11.12 19.33 -5.41
C THR A 59 12.10 18.45 -4.65
N THR A 60 12.79 17.59 -5.39
CA THR A 60 13.93 16.84 -4.84
C THR A 60 15.20 17.65 -5.09
N ASN A 61 16.21 17.55 -4.21
CA ASN A 61 17.53 18.22 -4.30
C ASN A 61 18.36 17.94 -5.58
N HIS A 62 17.82 17.22 -6.57
CA HIS A 62 18.52 16.93 -7.82
C HIS A 62 18.05 17.87 -8.92
N LEU A 63 18.88 18.07 -9.95
CA LEU A 63 18.67 18.90 -11.16
C LEU A 63 17.34 18.66 -11.92
N THR A 64 16.54 17.67 -11.53
CA THR A 64 15.27 17.33 -12.19
C THR A 64 14.08 17.92 -11.44
N THR A 65 13.28 18.73 -12.14
CA THR A 65 12.07 19.42 -11.66
C THR A 65 10.89 18.46 -11.48
N HIS A 66 11.08 17.38 -10.71
CA HIS A 66 10.01 16.45 -10.40
C HIS A 66 9.56 16.62 -8.95
N SER A 67 8.24 16.71 -8.74
CA SER A 67 7.64 16.73 -7.40
C SER A 67 8.09 15.50 -6.61
N LEU A 68 8.63 15.71 -5.42
CA LEU A 68 9.13 14.69 -4.49
C LEU A 68 8.07 13.62 -4.25
N HIS A 69 6.84 14.04 -3.97
CA HIS A 69 5.75 13.12 -3.61
C HIS A 69 5.37 12.18 -4.75
N ARG A 70 5.29 12.69 -5.99
CA ARG A 70 5.04 11.84 -7.17
C ARG A 70 6.18 10.84 -7.39
N LYS A 71 7.43 11.28 -7.26
CA LYS A 71 8.61 10.42 -7.39
C LYS A 71 8.60 9.29 -6.37
N LEU A 72 8.31 9.61 -5.10
CA LEU A 72 8.23 8.61 -4.03
C LEU A 72 7.06 7.63 -4.24
N LYS A 73 5.89 8.12 -4.67
CA LYS A 73 4.73 7.29 -4.99
C LYS A 73 5.01 6.33 -6.16
N LEU A 74 5.63 6.84 -7.22
CA LEU A 74 6.05 6.04 -8.37
C LEU A 74 7.09 5.00 -7.98
N SER A 75 8.11 5.40 -7.21
CA SER A 75 9.14 4.50 -6.69
C SER A 75 8.55 3.36 -5.85
N LYS A 76 7.56 3.65 -5.02
CA LYS A 76 6.82 2.64 -4.25
C LYS A 76 6.10 1.64 -5.17
N CYS A 77 5.44 2.13 -6.21
CA CYS A 77 4.75 1.28 -7.20
C CYS A 77 5.73 0.34 -7.92
N ILE A 78 6.79 0.90 -8.51
CA ILE A 78 7.83 0.15 -9.24
C ILE A 78 8.48 -0.88 -8.33
N ARG A 79 8.84 -0.52 -7.10
CA ARG A 79 9.47 -1.45 -6.15
C ARG A 79 8.53 -2.58 -5.72
N ARG A 80 7.23 -2.31 -5.60
CA ARG A 80 6.24 -3.36 -5.30
C ARG A 80 6.17 -4.36 -6.46
N GLN A 81 6.10 -3.89 -7.70
CA GLN A 81 6.11 -4.74 -8.89
C GLN A 81 7.40 -5.57 -8.96
N LYS A 82 8.58 -4.94 -8.85
CA LYS A 82 9.87 -5.65 -8.83
C LYS A 82 9.95 -6.70 -7.72
N ALA A 83 9.44 -6.40 -6.52
CA ALA A 83 9.42 -7.37 -5.43
C ALA A 83 8.50 -8.57 -5.75
N SER A 84 7.34 -8.33 -6.35
CA SER A 84 6.44 -9.38 -6.82
C SER A 84 7.07 -10.26 -7.89
N GLU A 85 7.68 -9.66 -8.93
CA GLU A 85 8.42 -10.39 -9.97
C GLU A 85 9.55 -11.22 -9.37
N ASN A 86 10.35 -10.63 -8.47
CA ASN A 86 11.46 -11.34 -7.83
C ASN A 86 11.00 -12.56 -7.02
N ILE A 87 9.82 -12.50 -6.37
CA ILE A 87 9.25 -13.65 -5.66
C ILE A 87 8.91 -14.76 -6.66
N VAL A 88 8.27 -14.41 -7.77
CA VAL A 88 7.88 -15.36 -8.82
C VAL A 88 9.11 -16.01 -9.44
N THR A 89 10.13 -15.22 -9.79
CA THR A 89 11.39 -15.75 -10.35
C THR A 89 12.06 -16.74 -9.39
N LYS A 90 12.09 -16.43 -8.09
CA LYS A 90 12.62 -17.33 -7.07
C LYS A 90 11.80 -18.62 -6.93
N LEU A 91 10.47 -18.52 -7.00
CA LEU A 91 9.60 -19.68 -6.96
C LEU A 91 9.81 -20.59 -8.18
N LYS A 92 9.87 -20.01 -9.39
CA LYS A 92 10.17 -20.74 -10.63
C LYS A 92 11.54 -21.41 -10.58
N SER A 93 12.55 -20.68 -10.09
CA SER A 93 13.90 -21.24 -9.94
C SER A 93 13.98 -22.38 -8.93
N LYS A 94 13.13 -22.40 -7.90
CA LYS A 94 13.18 -23.41 -6.84
C LYS A 94 12.30 -24.63 -7.13
N PHE A 95 11.11 -24.41 -7.69
CA PHE A 95 10.07 -25.43 -7.85
C PHE A 95 9.74 -25.76 -9.31
N GLY A 96 10.36 -25.06 -10.28
CA GLY A 96 10.03 -25.19 -11.70
C GLY A 96 8.85 -24.32 -12.13
N ASN A 97 8.59 -24.29 -13.44
CA ASN A 97 7.51 -23.50 -14.02
C ASN A 97 6.12 -24.12 -13.79
N ASP A 98 6.05 -25.44 -13.63
CA ASP A 98 4.80 -26.21 -13.53
C ASP A 98 4.36 -26.47 -12.08
N ALA A 99 4.95 -25.73 -11.13
CA ALA A 99 4.64 -25.86 -9.72
C ALA A 99 3.15 -25.57 -9.44
N ILE A 100 2.52 -26.47 -8.70
CA ILE A 100 1.14 -26.33 -8.23
C ILE A 100 1.17 -25.82 -6.79
N PHE A 101 0.47 -24.71 -6.53
CA PHE A 101 0.35 -24.15 -5.19
C PHE A 101 -1.01 -24.51 -4.60
N VAL A 102 -0.98 -25.18 -3.45
CA VAL A 102 -2.17 -25.50 -2.67
C VAL A 102 -2.11 -24.67 -1.39
N ILE A 103 -3.08 -23.77 -1.21
CA ILE A 103 -3.10 -22.79 -0.11
C ILE A 103 -4.38 -23.01 0.70
N SER A 104 -4.35 -22.86 2.01
CA SER A 104 -5.56 -22.97 2.81
C SER A 104 -6.39 -21.69 2.88
N ASN A 105 -7.69 -21.83 3.14
CA ASN A 105 -8.60 -20.71 3.35
C ASN A 105 -8.62 -20.19 4.79
N TYR A 106 -7.79 -20.76 5.67
CA TYR A 106 -7.74 -20.40 7.09
C TYR A 106 -7.40 -18.93 7.28
N SER A 107 -8.11 -18.33 8.22
CA SER A 107 -8.06 -16.91 8.50
C SER A 107 -7.81 -16.72 9.99
N ALA A 108 -6.55 -16.81 10.41
CA ALA A 108 -6.13 -16.36 11.73
C ALA A 108 -5.76 -14.86 11.73
N PRO A 109 -5.86 -14.18 12.89
CA PRO A 109 -5.15 -12.92 13.08
C PRO A 109 -3.67 -13.13 12.77
N ASN A 110 -3.01 -12.15 12.13
CA ASN A 110 -1.60 -12.26 11.76
C ASN A 110 -0.71 -12.33 13.03
N ILE A 111 -0.50 -13.52 13.58
CA ILE A 111 0.47 -13.76 14.66
C ILE A 111 1.86 -13.76 14.04
N ARG A 112 2.86 -13.31 14.81
CA ARG A 112 4.27 -13.33 14.38
C ARG A 112 4.64 -14.78 14.01
N TYR A 113 5.24 -14.96 12.83
CA TYR A 113 5.62 -16.27 12.25
C TYR A 113 4.48 -17.13 11.66
N GLN A 114 3.23 -16.63 11.63
CA GLN A 114 2.19 -17.25 10.81
C GLN A 114 2.23 -16.75 9.37
N GLU A 115 1.87 -17.64 8.44
CA GLU A 115 1.61 -17.26 7.07
C GLU A 115 0.43 -16.28 7.01
N PRO A 116 0.51 -15.22 6.19
CA PRO A 116 -0.54 -14.22 6.12
C PRO A 116 -1.88 -14.82 5.65
N GLY A 117 -2.87 -14.80 6.54
CA GLY A 117 -4.24 -15.28 6.30
C GLY A 117 -4.97 -14.47 5.22
N ARG A 118 -5.69 -15.19 4.34
CA ARG A 118 -6.37 -14.71 3.12
C ARG A 118 -5.44 -13.92 2.18
N GLY A 119 -4.40 -14.58 1.68
CA GLY A 119 -3.47 -14.09 0.65
C GLY A 119 -4.07 -13.85 -0.75
N ILE A 120 -5.21 -13.16 -0.89
CA ILE A 120 -5.87 -12.86 -2.18
C ILE A 120 -4.88 -12.22 -3.17
N GLY A 121 -4.10 -11.24 -2.70
CA GLY A 121 -3.09 -10.59 -3.53
C GLY A 121 -1.99 -11.54 -4.00
N PHE A 122 -1.57 -12.47 -3.14
CA PHE A 122 -0.55 -13.46 -3.47
C PHE A 122 -1.08 -14.52 -4.45
N ARG A 123 -2.31 -15.01 -4.24
CA ARG A 123 -2.98 -15.91 -5.18
C ARG A 123 -3.18 -15.27 -6.55
N ARG A 124 -3.60 -14.01 -6.60
CA ARG A 124 -3.71 -13.23 -7.85
C ARG A 124 -2.36 -13.08 -8.53
N LEU A 125 -1.30 -12.86 -7.76
CA LEU A 125 0.06 -12.80 -8.29
C LEU A 125 0.45 -14.15 -8.93
N LEU A 126 0.33 -15.25 -8.20
CA LEU A 126 0.70 -16.58 -8.70
C LEU A 126 -0.08 -16.97 -9.95
N LYS A 127 -1.42 -16.79 -9.95
CA LYS A 127 -2.27 -17.05 -11.11
C LYS A 127 -1.88 -16.19 -12.32
N LYS A 128 -1.55 -14.90 -12.10
CA LYS A 128 -1.10 -14.01 -13.18
C LYS A 128 0.19 -14.50 -13.85
N HIS A 129 1.04 -15.22 -13.13
CA HIS A 129 2.31 -15.75 -13.66
C HIS A 129 2.23 -17.20 -14.15
N GLY A 130 1.01 -17.74 -14.31
CA GLY A 130 0.76 -19.04 -14.94
C GLY A 130 0.75 -20.23 -13.98
N PHE A 131 0.89 -20.02 -12.68
CA PHE A 131 0.84 -21.12 -11.71
C PHE A 131 -0.60 -21.59 -11.48
N LEU A 132 -0.76 -22.90 -11.34
CA LEU A 132 -1.99 -23.50 -10.83
C LEU A 132 -2.08 -23.26 -9.32
N VAL A 133 -3.19 -22.66 -8.89
CA VAL A 133 -3.41 -22.31 -7.47
C VAL A 133 -4.76 -22.85 -7.02
N TYR A 134 -4.72 -23.82 -6.10
CA TYR A 134 -5.88 -24.40 -5.44
C TYR A 134 -6.04 -23.85 -4.03
N LEU A 135 -7.29 -23.78 -3.58
CA LEU A 135 -7.63 -23.36 -2.22
C LEU A 135 -8.26 -24.55 -1.50
N ILE A 136 -7.67 -25.00 -0.39
CA ILE A 136 -8.26 -26.01 0.49
C ILE A 136 -9.23 -25.33 1.44
N ASP A 137 -10.42 -25.91 1.58
CA ASP A 137 -11.40 -25.53 2.60
C ASP A 137 -11.12 -26.28 3.90
N GLU A 138 -10.26 -25.70 4.74
CA GLU A 138 -9.84 -26.37 5.99
C GLU A 138 -10.98 -26.55 6.99
N PHE A 139 -12.00 -25.69 6.94
CA PHE A 139 -13.16 -25.77 7.83
C PHE A 139 -13.93 -27.08 7.66
N ARG A 140 -13.98 -27.61 6.43
CA ARG A 140 -14.66 -28.86 6.12
C ARG A 140 -13.78 -30.09 6.32
N THR A 141 -12.45 -29.92 6.43
CA THR A 141 -11.51 -31.04 6.61
C THR A 141 -11.14 -31.31 8.07
N SER A 142 -11.48 -30.41 9.00
CA SER A 142 -11.21 -30.56 10.44
C SER A 142 -12.40 -31.12 11.24
N GLN A 143 -13.54 -31.36 10.59
CA GLN A 143 -14.67 -32.10 11.15
C GLN A 143 -14.36 -33.61 11.04
N CYS A 144 -13.61 -34.13 12.01
CA CYS A 144 -13.53 -35.56 12.30
C CYS A 144 -14.40 -35.86 13.53
#